data_AF-A0A8J3ZHG2-F1
#
_entry.id   AF-A0A8J3ZHG2-F1
#
_cell.length_a   1.000
_cell.length_b   1.000
_cell.length_c   1.000
_cell.angle_alpha   90.00
_cell.angle_beta   90.00
_cell.angle_gamma   90.00
#
_symmetry.space_group_name_H-M   'P 1'
#
loop_
_entity.id
_entity.type
_entity.pdbx_description
1 polymer ?
#
loop_
_entity_poly.entity_id
_entity_poly.type
_entity_poly.pdbx_seq_one_letter_code
_entity_poly.pdbx_strand_id
1 'polypeptide(L)'
;MANWPEHTVEQRTLYLVAEVGELAEAILHLVRQRQTGQEHTAALEAVGMEMHDVLWNICELANALNIDLDEAVEKKREMILRKVTKEH
;
A
#
# COMPACT_ATOMS: atom_id res chain seq x y z
N MET A 1 -21.01 10.23 -9.48
CA MET A 1 -20.04 9.53 -8.60
C MET A 1 -20.84 8.91 -7.47
N ALA A 2 -20.64 7.62 -7.19
CA ALA A 2 -21.37 6.96 -6.11
C ALA A 2 -21.02 7.63 -4.76
N ASN A 3 -22.05 8.03 -4.01
CA ASN A 3 -21.91 8.63 -2.69
C ASN A 3 -21.74 7.50 -1.67
N TRP A 4 -20.52 6.98 -1.56
CA TRP A 4 -20.17 6.02 -0.51
C TRP A 4 -20.14 6.76 0.82
N PRO A 5 -20.64 6.16 1.92
CA PRO A 5 -20.55 6.79 3.23
C PRO A 5 -19.09 7.13 3.55
N GLU A 6 -18.82 8.38 3.92
CA GLU A 6 -17.50 8.80 4.35
C GLU A 6 -17.09 7.97 5.57
N HIS A 7 -16.06 7.15 5.41
CA HIS A 7 -15.47 6.40 6.51
C HIS A 7 -14.66 7.35 7.39
N THR A 8 -14.70 7.17 8.71
CA THR A 8 -13.86 7.97 9.62
C THR A 8 -12.38 7.66 9.40
N VAL A 9 -11.49 8.56 9.83
CA VAL A 9 -10.04 8.35 9.76
C VAL A 9 -9.64 7.07 10.49
N GLU A 10 -10.26 6.76 11.64
CA GLU A 10 -10.02 5.53 12.39
C GLU A 10 -10.44 4.29 11.59
N GLN A 11 -11.61 4.33 10.95
CA GLN A 11 -12.07 3.22 10.09
C GLN A 11 -11.14 3.02 8.90
N ARG A 12 -10.74 4.09 8.21
CA ARG A 12 -9.78 4.03 7.10
C ARG A 12 -8.42 3.51 7.54
N THR A 13 -7.98 3.85 8.75
CA THR A 13 -6.73 3.33 9.32
C THR A 13 -6.83 1.82 9.58
N LEU A 14 -7.97 1.34 10.10
CA LEU A 14 -8.20 -0.09 10.30
C LEU A 14 -8.27 -0.85 8.97
N TYR A 15 -8.91 -0.29 7.94
CA TYR A 15 -8.90 -0.87 6.60
C TYR A 15 -7.50 -0.93 6.01
N LEU A 16 -6.71 0.14 6.09
CA LEU A 16 -5.31 0.11 5.68
C LEU A 16 -4.53 -1.05 6.31
N VAL A 17 -4.72 -1.30 7.62
CA VAL A 17 -4.07 -2.42 8.30
C VAL A 17 -4.56 -3.78 7.77
N ALA A 18 -5.85 -3.91 7.48
CA ALA A 18 -6.42 -5.12 6.88
C ALA A 18 -5.83 -5.36 5.48
N GLU A 19 -5.85 -4.37 4.58
CA GLU A 19 -5.33 -4.51 3.22
C GLU A 19 -3.83 -4.84 3.20
N VAL A 20 -3.04 -4.30 4.14
CA VAL A 20 -1.63 -4.68 4.28
C VAL A 20 -1.49 -6.16 4.68
N GLY A 21 -2.41 -6.66 5.51
CA GLY A 21 -2.49 -8.07 5.87
C GLY A 21 -2.84 -8.96 4.67
N GLU A 22 -3.84 -8.58 3.89
CA GLU A 22 -4.27 -9.28 2.68
C GLU A 22 -3.17 -9.29 1.61
N LEU A 23 -2.50 -8.15 1.39
CA LEU A 23 -1.31 -8.06 0.54
C LEU A 23 -0.19 -9.00 1.00
N ALA A 24 0.09 -9.05 2.31
CA ALA A 24 1.10 -9.95 2.84
C ALA A 24 0.74 -11.42 2.59
N GLU A 25 -0.53 -11.81 2.78
CA GLU A 25 -1.00 -13.16 2.49
C GLU A 25 -0.88 -13.50 1.00
N ALA A 26 -1.31 -12.60 0.12
CA ALA A 26 -1.22 -12.78 -1.33
C ALA A 26 0.24 -12.98 -1.79
N ILE A 27 1.18 -12.18 -1.27
CA ILE A 27 2.61 -12.31 -1.56
C ILE A 27 3.13 -13.67 -1.08
N LEU A 28 2.80 -14.09 0.15
CA LEU A 28 3.23 -15.38 0.69
C LEU A 28 2.63 -16.55 -0.09
N HIS A 29 1.41 -16.41 -0.59
CA HIS A 29 0.79 -17.40 -1.47
C HIS A 29 1.53 -17.51 -2.81
N LEU A 30 1.81 -16.38 -3.48
CA LEU A 30 2.59 -16.33 -4.71
C LEU A 30 3.99 -16.97 -4.53
N VAL A 31 4.68 -16.66 -3.43
CA VAL A 31 5.99 -17.26 -3.13
C VAL A 31 5.90 -18.78 -3.02
N ARG A 32 4.88 -19.31 -2.31
CA ARG A 32 4.68 -20.77 -2.18
C ARG A 32 4.42 -21.43 -3.54
N GLN A 33 3.54 -20.86 -4.37
CA GLN A 33 3.26 -21.41 -5.70
C GLN A 33 4.49 -21.44 -6.60
N ARG A 34 5.32 -20.38 -6.56
CA ARG A 34 6.59 -20.34 -7.30
C ARG A 34 7.57 -21.41 -6.84
N GLN A 35 7.65 -21.68 -5.54
CA GLN A 35 8.54 -22.71 -4.99
C GLN A 35 8.10 -24.14 -5.36
N THR A 36 6.79 -24.38 -5.43
CA THR A 36 6.23 -25.70 -5.79
C THR A 36 6.13 -25.92 -7.31
N GLY A 37 6.47 -24.92 -8.12
CA GLY A 37 6.33 -24.96 -9.58
C GLY A 37 4.87 -24.96 -10.05
N GLN A 38 3.94 -24.52 -9.20
CA GLN A 38 2.53 -24.37 -9.56
C GLN A 38 2.33 -23.18 -10.51
N GLU A 39 1.23 -23.23 -11.27
CA GLU A 39 0.71 -22.07 -12.00
C GLU A 39 0.47 -20.93 -11.00
N HIS A 40 0.87 -19.70 -11.36
CA HIS A 40 0.91 -18.58 -10.42
C HIS A 40 0.44 -17.24 -11.01
N THR A 41 -0.15 -17.24 -12.20
CA THR A 41 -0.68 -16.02 -12.84
C THR A 41 -1.80 -15.44 -12.01
N ALA A 42 -2.72 -16.27 -11.50
CA ALA A 42 -3.81 -15.82 -10.64
C ALA A 42 -3.30 -15.22 -9.30
N ALA A 43 -2.25 -15.80 -8.71
CA ALA A 43 -1.67 -15.25 -7.49
C ALA A 43 -0.90 -13.94 -7.74
N LEU A 44 -0.28 -13.78 -8.90
CA LEU A 44 0.34 -12.52 -9.30
C LEU A 44 -0.70 -11.42 -9.49
N GLU A 45 -1.84 -11.75 -10.11
CA GLU A 45 -2.98 -10.84 -10.25
C GLU A 45 -3.54 -10.43 -8.87
N ALA A 46 -3.74 -11.40 -7.97
CA ALA A 46 -4.19 -11.12 -6.60
C ALA A 46 -3.25 -10.13 -5.88
N VAL A 47 -1.93 -10.33 -5.96
CA VAL A 47 -0.96 -9.37 -5.40
C VAL A 47 -1.15 -7.96 -5.97
N GLY A 48 -1.44 -7.84 -7.27
CA GLY A 48 -1.70 -6.54 -7.90
C GLY A 48 -2.97 -5.86 -7.37
N MET A 49 -4.03 -6.63 -7.11
CA MET A 49 -5.27 -6.13 -6.51
C MET A 49 -5.04 -5.64 -5.08
N GLU A 50 -4.35 -6.42 -4.25
CA GLU A 50 -4.06 -6.01 -2.86
C GLU A 50 -3.11 -4.80 -2.78
N MET A 51 -2.18 -4.66 -3.75
CA MET A 51 -1.35 -3.46 -3.85
C MET A 51 -2.18 -2.20 -4.14
N HIS A 52 -3.21 -2.34 -5.00
CA HIS A 52 -4.14 -1.26 -5.26
C HIS A 52 -4.91 -0.88 -3.99
N ASP A 53 -5.41 -1.85 -3.23
CA ASP A 53 -6.27 -1.58 -2.07
C ASP A 53 -5.48 -0.89 -0.92
N VAL A 54 -4.20 -1.25 -0.75
CA VAL A 54 -3.28 -0.51 0.11
C VAL A 54 -3.08 0.92 -0.38
N LEU A 55 -2.78 1.12 -1.67
CA LEU A 55 -2.58 2.45 -2.24
C LEU A 55 -3.83 3.33 -2.08
N TRP A 56 -5.00 2.75 -2.36
CA TRP A 56 -6.29 3.42 -2.24
C TRP A 56 -6.52 3.93 -0.82
N ASN A 57 -6.32 3.09 0.19
CA ASN A 57 -6.49 3.50 1.59
C ASN A 57 -5.49 4.58 2.02
N ILE A 58 -4.26 4.56 1.50
CA ILE A 58 -3.28 5.64 1.73
C ILE A 58 -3.78 6.97 1.14
N CYS A 59 -4.27 6.95 -0.11
CA CYS A 59 -4.80 8.15 -0.76
C CYS A 59 -6.03 8.69 -0.03
N GLU A 60 -6.97 7.81 0.37
CA GLU A 60 -8.16 8.22 1.13
C GLU A 60 -7.80 8.81 2.49
N LEU A 61 -6.82 8.24 3.20
CA LEU A 61 -6.32 8.81 4.46
C LEU A 61 -5.68 10.17 4.25
N ALA A 62 -4.90 10.35 3.19
CA ALA A 62 -4.30 11.64 2.88
C ALA A 62 -5.36 12.70 2.59
N ASN A 63 -6.38 12.35 1.80
CA ASN A 63 -7.52 13.23 1.53
C ASN A 63 -8.25 13.60 2.82
N ALA A 64 -8.59 12.61 3.66
CA ALA A 64 -9.29 12.83 4.92
C ALA A 64 -8.50 13.69 5.93
N LEU A 65 -7.17 13.60 5.89
CA LEU A 65 -6.27 14.35 6.78
C LEU A 65 -5.76 15.66 6.16
N ASN A 66 -6.18 16.01 4.94
CA ASN A 66 -5.68 17.16 4.17
C ASN A 66 -4.16 17.16 4.01
N ILE A 67 -3.58 16.00 3.69
CA ILE A 67 -2.15 15.81 3.45
C ILE A 67 -1.90 15.83 1.94
N ASP A 68 -0.99 16.72 1.52
CA ASP A 68 -0.41 16.66 0.18
C ASP A 68 0.63 15.52 0.14
N LEU A 69 0.27 14.41 -0.50
CA LEU A 69 1.16 13.24 -0.62
C LEU A 69 2.38 13.54 -1.49
N ASP A 70 2.26 14.36 -2.52
CA ASP A 70 3.38 14.67 -3.41
C ASP A 70 4.44 15.47 -2.67
N GLU A 71 4.01 16.48 -1.90
CA GLU A 71 4.90 17.25 -1.03
C GLU A 71 5.52 16.35 0.07
N ALA A 72 4.74 15.44 0.66
CA ALA A 72 5.22 14.51 1.68
C ALA A 72 6.30 13.56 1.12
N VAL A 73 6.10 13.02 -0.09
CA VAL A 73 7.06 12.16 -0.79
C VAL A 73 8.34 12.92 -1.12
N GLU A 74 8.23 14.16 -1.60
CA GLU A 74 9.37 15.03 -1.89
C GLU A 74 10.24 15.26 -0.65
N LYS A 75 9.61 15.74 0.44
CA LYS A 75 10.27 15.96 1.74
C LYS A 75 10.97 14.70 2.24
N LYS A 76 10.30 13.54 2.14
CA LYS A 76 10.86 12.26 2.59
C LYS A 76 12.06 11.84 1.74
N ARG A 77 12.00 12.03 0.42
CA ARG A 77 13.10 11.71 -0.50
C ARG A 77 14.33 12.55 -0.21
N GLU A 78 14.18 13.86 -0.02
CA GLU A 78 15.31 14.73 0.36
C GLU A 78 15.99 14.26 1.65
N MET A 79 15.20 13.89 2.67
CA MET A 79 15.75 13.37 3.93
C MET A 79 16.54 12.07 3.74
N ILE A 80 16.05 11.16 2.89
CA ILE A 80 16.74 9.91 2.57
C ILE A 80 18.04 10.18 1.84
N LEU A 81 18.03 11.05 0.83
CA LEU A 81 19.24 11.43 0.07
C LEU A 81 20.31 12.01 1.01
N ARG A 82 19.94 12.91 1.91
CA ARG A 82 20.86 13.50 2.89
C ARG A 82 21.48 12.46 3.84
N LYS A 83 20.78 11.35 4.14
CA LYS A 83 21.33 10.26 4.97
C LYS A 83 22.36 9.46 4.19
N VAL A 84 22.03 9.05 2.96
CA VAL A 84 22.92 8.24 2.10
C VAL A 84 24.21 9.00 1.77
N THR A 85 24.14 10.32 1.54
CA THR A 85 25.32 11.14 1.21
C THR A 85 26.20 11.48 2.42
N LYS A 86 25.71 11.33 3.66
CA LYS A 86 26.51 11.56 4.87
C LYS A 86 27.28 10.32 5.34
N GLU A 87 26.94 9.15 4.80
CA GLU A 87 27.60 7.88 5.08
C GLU A 87 28.77 7.59 4.12
N HIS A 88 29.10 8.55 3.25
CA HIS A 88 30.29 8.59 2.38
C HIS A 88 31.11 9.85 2.67
#